data_AF-A0A831TIL5-F1
#
_entry.id   AF-A0A831TIL5-F1
#
_cell.length_a   1.000
_cell.length_b   1.000
_cell.length_c   1.000
_cell.angle_alpha   90.00
_cell.angle_beta   90.00
_cell.angle_gamma   90.00
#
_symmetry.space_group_name_H-M   'P 1'
#
loop_
_entity.id
_entity.type
_entity.pdbx_description
1 polymer ?
#
loop_
_entity_poly.entity_id
_entity_poly.type
_entity_poly.pdbx_seq_one_letter_code
_entity_poly.pdbx_strand_id
1 'polypeptide(L)' 'MDIASIKGRIRYLRKKEGLTIVVFASKIGVSPGNVGDWESSKRTSVPGALSLISIARTFNVSLNWLLLGDAE' A
#
# COMPACT_ATOMS: atom_id res chain seq x y z
N MET A 1 0.42 -7.73 12.47
CA MET A 1 0.26 -6.55 11.59
C MET A 1 -1.22 -6.52 11.22
N ASP A 2 -1.91 -5.39 11.41
CA ASP A 2 -3.31 -5.31 10.98
C ASP A 2 -3.35 -5.41 9.45
N ILE A 3 -4.08 -6.37 8.90
CA ILE A 3 -4.33 -6.53 7.45
C ILE A 3 -5.83 -6.38 7.12
N ALA A 4 -6.66 -6.05 8.12
CA ALA A 4 -8.09 -5.80 7.92
C ALA A 4 -8.33 -4.44 7.24
N SER A 5 -7.42 -3.48 7.42
CA SER A 5 -7.46 -2.19 6.75
C SER A 5 -6.59 -2.13 5.49
N ILE A 6 -6.96 -1.29 4.53
CA ILE A 6 -6.16 -1.04 3.32
C ILE A 6 -4.77 -0.49 3.67
N LYS A 7 -4.68 0.34 4.69
CA LYS A 7 -3.43 0.88 5.25
C LYS A 7 -2.53 -0.24 5.75
N GLY A 8 -3.14 -1.18 6.48
CA GLY A 8 -2.53 -2.39 6.97
C GLY A 8 -1.95 -3.26 5.86
N ARG A 9 -2.74 -3.51 4.81
CA ARG A 9 -2.33 -4.31 3.64
C ARG A 9 -1.19 -3.68 2.86
N ILE A 10 -1.19 -2.35 2.67
CA ILE A 10 -0.08 -1.64 2.02
C ILE A 10 1.21 -1.79 2.83
N ARG A 11 1.12 -1.58 4.15
CA ARG A 11 2.27 -1.75 5.05
C ARG A 11 2.78 -3.20 5.06
N TYR A 12 1.87 -4.16 5.08
CA TYR A 12 2.18 -5.58 4.98
C TYR A 12 2.92 -5.90 3.69
N LEU A 13 2.38 -5.48 2.54
CA LEU A 13 2.98 -5.71 1.23
C LEU A 13 4.39 -5.12 1.15
N ARG A 14 4.56 -3.85 1.56
CA ARG A 14 5.88 -3.21 1.60
C ARG A 14 6.88 -3.99 2.45
N LYS A 15 6.46 -4.46 3.63
CA LYS A 15 7.32 -5.20 4.57
C LYS A 15 7.62 -6.61 4.09
N LYS A 16 6.67 -7.29 3.46
CA LYS A 16 6.84 -8.60 2.83
C LYS A 16 7.94 -8.56 1.76
N GLU A 17 7.96 -7.49 0.97
CA GLU A 17 8.99 -7.25 -0.06
C GLU A 17 10.32 -6.70 0.50
N GLY A 18 10.44 -6.52 1.83
CA GLY A 18 11.67 -6.00 2.45
C GLY A 18 12.00 -4.54 2.13
N LEU A 19 11.02 -3.74 1.66
CA LEU A 19 11.28 -2.41 1.12
C LEU A 19 11.18 -1.30 2.19
N THR A 20 12.04 -0.30 2.05
CA THR A 20 11.88 0.98 2.77
C THR A 20 10.70 1.77 2.18
N ILE A 21 10.18 2.75 2.93
CA ILE A 21 9.13 3.65 2.44
C ILE A 21 9.56 4.37 1.15
N VAL A 22 10.82 4.81 1.09
CA VAL A 22 11.37 5.53 -0.08
C VAL A 22 11.40 4.63 -1.31
N VAL A 23 11.89 3.39 -1.18
CA VAL A 23 11.97 2.45 -2.31
C VAL A 23 10.57 2.03 -2.77
N PHE A 24 9.65 1.77 -1.83
CA PHE A 24 8.26 1.43 -2.16
C PHE A 24 7.56 2.57 -2.91
N ALA A 25 7.69 3.81 -2.41
CA ALA A 25 7.11 4.99 -3.03
C ALA A 25 7.64 5.23 -4.45
N SER A 26 8.95 5.07 -4.65
CA SER A 26 9.58 5.17 -5.97
C SER A 26 9.03 4.13 -6.94
N LYS A 27 8.89 2.86 -6.52
CA LYS A 27 8.37 1.78 -7.36
C LYS A 27 6.94 2.02 -7.85
N ILE A 28 6.09 2.67 -7.05
CA ILE A 28 4.69 2.94 -7.42
C ILE A 28 4.44 4.36 -7.94
N GLY A 29 5.50 5.18 -8.08
CA GLY A 29 5.42 6.53 -8.66
C GLY A 29 4.76 7.57 -7.74
N VAL A 30 4.98 7.50 -6.42
CA VAL A 30 4.43 8.48 -5.45
C VAL A 30 5.52 9.01 -4.52
N SER A 31 5.19 10.04 -3.72
CA SER A 31 6.13 10.57 -2.73
C SER A 31 6.27 9.62 -1.52
N PRO A 32 7.45 9.57 -0.86
CA PRO A 32 7.61 8.86 0.41
C PRO A 32 6.64 9.35 1.50
N GLY A 33 6.29 10.64 1.47
CA GLY A 33 5.32 11.25 2.38
C GLY A 33 3.91 10.65 2.23
N ASN A 34 3.46 10.39 1.00
CA ASN A 34 2.18 9.72 0.76
C ASN A 34 2.14 8.34 1.41
N VAL A 35 3.17 7.53 1.19
CA VAL A 35 3.25 6.17 1.78
C VAL A 35 3.31 6.25 3.31
N GLY A 36 4.07 7.20 3.87
CA GLY A 36 4.09 7.46 5.31
C GLY A 36 2.72 7.81 5.88
N ASP A 37 1.97 8.68 5.21
CA ASP A 37 0.62 9.07 5.61
C ASP A 37 -0.38 7.91 5.48
N TRP A 38 -0.26 7.06 4.47
CA TRP A 38 -1.10 5.88 4.30
C TRP A 38 -0.85 4.83 5.39
N GLU A 39 0.40 4.58 5.77
CA GLU A 39 0.75 3.57 6.78
C GLU A 39 0.63 4.07 8.23
N SER A 40 0.40 5.37 8.43
CA SER A 40 0.23 5.99 9.74
C SER A 40 -1.18 5.73 10.30
N SER A 41 -1.24 5.31 11.56
CA SER A 41 -2.49 5.21 12.32
C SER A 41 -3.07 6.56 12.73
N LYS A 42 -2.30 7.65 12.63
CA LYS A 42 -2.71 9.01 13.04
C LYS A 42 -3.26 9.84 11.88
N ARG A 43 -3.05 9.43 10.63
CA ARG A 43 -3.46 10.15 9.43
C ARG A 43 -4.66 9.48 8.79
N THR A 44 -5.51 10.23 8.11
CA THR A 44 -6.72 9.72 7.45
C THR A 44 -6.54 9.46 5.96
N SER A 45 -5.48 10.00 5.34
CA SER A 45 -5.20 9.82 3.93
C SER A 45 -5.05 8.34 3.54
N VAL A 46 -5.57 8.01 2.36
CA VAL A 46 -5.51 6.68 1.72
C VAL A 46 -5.11 6.87 0.25
N PRO A 47 -4.53 5.85 -0.41
CA PRO A 47 -4.20 5.95 -1.83
C PRO A 47 -5.44 6.14 -2.69
N GLY A 48 -5.34 7.02 -3.68
CA GLY A 48 -6.34 7.13 -4.74
C GLY A 48 -6.27 5.98 -5.75
N ALA A 49 -7.23 5.94 -6.67
CA ALA A 49 -7.37 4.85 -7.65
C ALA A 49 -6.09 4.59 -8.48
N LEU A 50 -5.41 5.64 -8.95
CA LEU A 50 -4.17 5.49 -9.73
C LEU A 50 -3.04 4.86 -8.92
N SER A 51 -2.90 5.23 -7.64
CA SER A 51 -1.92 4.63 -6.74
C SER A 51 -2.25 3.17 -6.45
N LEU A 52 -3.54 2.83 -6.28
CA LEU A 52 -3.97 1.45 -6.09
C LEU A 52 -3.66 0.58 -7.31
N ILE A 53 -3.97 1.06 -8.51
CA ILE A 53 -3.63 0.37 -9.77
C ILE A 53 -2.11 0.19 -9.89
N SER A 54 -1.33 1.23 -9.53
CA SER A 54 0.13 1.17 -9.54
C SER A 54 0.66 0.11 -8.58
N ILE A 55 0.14 0.04 -7.34
CA ILE A 55 0.50 -0.99 -6.36
C ILE A 55 0.15 -2.38 -6.89
N ALA A 56 -1.08 -2.59 -7.38
CA ALA A 56 -1.55 -3.87 -7.89
C ALA A 56 -0.66 -4.41 -9.01
N ARG A 57 -0.33 -3.57 -10.00
CA ARG A 57 0.54 -3.94 -11.12
C ARG A 57 1.99 -4.17 -10.71
N THR A 58 2.53 -3.31 -9.85
CA THR A 58 3.94 -3.36 -9.45
C THR A 58 4.27 -4.60 -8.62
N PHE A 59 3.34 -5.01 -7.75
CA PHE A 59 3.54 -6.13 -6.83
C PHE A 59 2.74 -7.37 -7.19
N ASN A 60 2.06 -7.35 -8.34
CA ASN A 60 1.22 -8.43 -8.84
C ASN A 60 0.23 -8.95 -7.79
N VAL A 61 -0.56 -8.04 -7.21
CA VAL A 61 -1.61 -8.36 -6.22
C VAL A 61 -2.98 -7.89 -6.72
N SER A 62 -4.03 -8.62 -6.32
CA SER A 62 -5.41 -8.26 -6.66
C SER A 62 -5.84 -6.91 -6.08
N LEU A 63 -6.55 -6.10 -6.89
CA LEU A 63 -7.24 -4.89 -6.39
C LEU A 63 -8.33 -5.23 -5.38
N ASN A 64 -9.00 -6.38 -5.51
CA ASN A 64 -10.00 -6.84 -4.54
C ASN A 64 -9.32 -7.13 -3.20
N TRP A 65 -8.17 -7.80 -3.19
CA TRP A 65 -7.41 -8.00 -1.96
C TRP A 65 -6.99 -6.66 -1.34
N LEU A 66 -6.50 -5.70 -2.13
CA LEU A 66 -6.13 -4.37 -1.61
C LEU A 66 -7.33 -3.63 -0.99
N LEU A 67 -8.48 -3.64 -1.65
CA LEU A 67 -9.66 -2.87 -1.23
C LEU A 67 -10.46 -3.57 -0.13
N LEU A 68 -10.78 -4.85 -0.32
CA LEU A 68 -11.70 -5.63 0.51
C LEU A 68 -10.97 -6.49 1.55
N GLY A 69 -9.74 -6.91 1.26
CA GLY A 69 -8.99 -7.83 2.13
C GLY A 69 -9.39 -9.29 1.98
N ASP A 70 -10.17 -9.63 0.95
CA ASP A 70 -10.56 -11.01 0.64
C ASP A 70 -9.32 -11.85 0.34
N ALA A 71 -9.31 -13.11 0.77
CA ALA A 71 -8.26 -14.06 0.39
C ALA A 71 -8.26 -14.23 -1.14
N GLU A 72 -7.06 -14.30 -1.72
CA GLU A 72 -6.88 -14.67 -3.14
C GLU A 72 -7.38 -16.09 -3.42
#